data_AF-A0A8S3I1A5-F1
#
_entry.id   AF-A0A8S3I1A5-F1
#
_cell.length_a   1.000
_cell.length_b   1.000
_cell.length_c   1.000
_cell.angle_alpha   90.00
_cell.angle_beta   90.00
_cell.angle_gamma   90.00
#
_symmetry.space_group_name_H-M   'P 1'
#
loop_
_entity.id
_entity.type
_entity.pdbx_description
1 polymer ?
#
loop_
_entity_poly.entity_id
_entity_poly.type
_entity_poly.pdbx_seq_one_letter_code
_entity_poly.pdbx_strand_id
1 'polypeptide(L)'
;MVTPRGISRFIEYNYSVNENTRFLHYSYRARKEWLEVTAHKTDRIVASPPTSTEATHMITKIVWGFEILCIIQIPKNHSVDLIDQLLYKICAQLNNNRITITNKSNNLYLTNQLQNITVYGSETCIDRSNMSLLTILNRITNWQKDSNNHQPLVYTMQPLRWLYNGSQFHVPCSFPRPDDSHTAQIEIVIHRINRQMKNLKEIFENLPINMSSTTLDQCSKTFQQKHRFMLDSYDHLQGRLRLALADIRRHRLESLALDDILGDQRYECLCDFEIKKFLRQVQQLLNKSIFIEKLKNDEIEYLNALDI
;
A
#
# COMPACT_ATOMS: atom_id res chain seq x y z
N MET A 1 -6.13 6.77 -13.54
CA MET A 1 -5.16 6.36 -12.49
C MET A 1 -5.92 6.27 -11.16
N VAL A 2 -5.69 5.24 -10.36
CA VAL A 2 -6.37 5.10 -9.06
C VAL A 2 -5.55 5.83 -8.01
N THR A 3 -6.09 6.92 -7.46
CA THR A 3 -5.49 7.61 -6.31
C THR A 3 -6.13 7.03 -5.04
N PRO A 4 -5.36 6.37 -4.16
CA PRO A 4 -5.92 5.77 -2.95
C PRO A 4 -6.50 6.86 -2.05
N ARG A 5 -7.71 6.60 -1.54
CA ARG A 5 -8.42 7.46 -0.56
C ARG A 5 -9.03 6.60 0.55
N GLY A 6 -9.28 7.22 1.69
CA GLY A 6 -9.81 6.57 2.88
C GLY A 6 -9.03 5.31 3.28
N ILE A 7 -9.71 4.17 3.45
CA ILE A 7 -9.09 2.88 3.84
C ILE A 7 -8.05 2.38 2.83
N SER A 8 -8.21 2.67 1.54
CA SER A 8 -7.28 2.19 0.50
C SER A 8 -5.89 2.81 0.61
N ARG A 9 -5.72 3.91 1.36
CA ARG A 9 -4.42 4.48 1.72
C ARG A 9 -3.58 3.56 2.60
N PHE A 10 -4.14 2.44 3.09
CA PHE A 10 -3.36 1.37 3.69
C PHE A 10 -2.21 0.88 2.79
N ILE A 11 -2.34 0.96 1.46
CA ILE A 11 -1.23 0.61 0.55
C ILE A 11 0.00 1.51 0.74
N GLU A 12 -0.17 2.69 1.34
CA GLU A 12 0.87 3.65 1.69
C GLU A 12 1.52 3.34 3.06
N TYR A 13 1.00 2.36 3.80
CA TYR A 13 1.54 1.97 5.10
C TYR A 13 2.95 1.42 4.96
N ASN A 14 3.92 2.12 5.55
CA ASN A 14 5.34 1.89 5.35
C ASN A 14 6.08 1.32 6.57
N TYR A 15 5.40 1.12 7.69
CA TYR A 15 5.98 0.50 8.88
C TYR A 15 6.02 -1.03 8.78
N SER A 16 6.88 -1.65 9.59
CA SER A 16 7.01 -3.10 9.63
C SER A 16 5.76 -3.76 10.21
N VAL A 17 5.37 -4.88 9.60
CA VAL A 17 4.31 -5.77 10.09
C VAL A 17 4.99 -7.00 10.66
N ASN A 18 4.84 -7.21 11.96
CA ASN A 18 5.48 -8.31 12.69
C ASN A 18 4.51 -8.91 13.73
N GLU A 19 5.03 -9.80 14.58
CA GLU A 19 4.28 -10.45 15.67
C GLU A 19 3.61 -9.49 16.67
N ASN A 20 4.04 -8.23 16.74
CA ASN A 20 3.47 -7.18 17.58
C ASN A 20 2.54 -6.22 16.82
N THR A 21 2.22 -6.51 15.56
CA THR A 21 1.27 -5.70 14.77
C THR A 21 -0.10 -6.37 14.75
N ARG A 22 -1.16 -5.60 15.00
CA ARG A 22 -2.55 -6.06 14.90
C ARG A 22 -3.37 -5.15 14.01
N PHE A 23 -4.32 -5.74 13.29
CA PHE A 23 -5.25 -5.05 12.42
C PHE A 23 -6.66 -5.19 12.97
N LEU A 24 -7.32 -4.06 13.23
CA LEU A 24 -8.73 -4.02 13.57
C LEU A 24 -9.48 -3.37 12.41
N HIS A 25 -10.25 -4.16 11.68
CA HIS A 25 -11.08 -3.69 10.58
C HIS A 25 -12.55 -3.70 10.99
N TYR A 26 -13.24 -2.58 10.77
CA TYR A 26 -14.67 -2.45 11.00
C TYR A 26 -15.34 -1.84 9.76
N SER A 27 -16.40 -2.50 9.29
CA SER A 27 -17.19 -2.08 8.13
C SER A 27 -18.65 -2.05 8.52
N TYR A 28 -19.26 -0.86 8.43
CA TYR A 28 -20.69 -0.68 8.64
C TYR A 28 -21.37 -0.44 7.30
N ARG A 29 -22.39 -1.25 6.99
CA ARG A 29 -23.18 -1.14 5.76
C ARG A 29 -24.55 -0.61 6.10
N ALA A 30 -24.81 0.63 5.72
CA ALA A 30 -26.03 1.33 6.07
C ALA A 30 -27.18 1.00 5.11
N ARG A 31 -26.93 1.16 3.80
CA ARG A 31 -27.96 0.96 2.78
C ARG A 31 -27.39 0.45 1.47
N LYS A 32 -28.27 -0.06 0.62
CA LYS A 32 -27.96 -0.48 -0.74
C LYS A 32 -28.90 0.27 -1.68
N GLU A 33 -28.34 0.88 -2.70
CA GLU A 33 -29.09 1.48 -3.80
C GLU A 33 -28.78 0.66 -5.03
N TRP A 34 -29.79 0.32 -5.83
CA TRP A 34 -29.60 -0.36 -7.09
C TRP A 34 -30.52 0.22 -8.14
N LEU A 35 -30.02 0.23 -9.36
CA LEU A 35 -30.77 0.51 -10.56
C LEU A 35 -31.13 -0.83 -11.18
N GLU A 36 -32.43 -1.12 -11.23
CA GLU A 36 -32.93 -2.34 -11.85
C GLU A 36 -32.84 -2.24 -13.36
N VAL A 37 -31.72 -2.71 -13.86
CA VAL A 37 -31.43 -2.72 -15.27
C VAL A 37 -31.62 -4.11 -15.83
N THR A 38 -32.48 -4.24 -16.84
CA THR A 38 -32.62 -5.47 -17.63
C THR A 38 -31.90 -5.33 -18.96
N ALA A 39 -31.31 -6.43 -19.42
CA ALA A 39 -30.62 -6.51 -20.70
C ALA A 39 -31.47 -5.94 -21.83
N HIS A 40 -30.85 -5.17 -22.72
CA HIS A 40 -31.49 -4.70 -23.97
C HIS A 40 -32.77 -3.85 -23.78
N LYS A 41 -32.99 -3.32 -22.56
CA LYS A 41 -34.10 -2.41 -22.22
C LYS A 41 -33.64 -1.16 -21.45
N THR A 42 -32.33 -0.90 -21.40
CA THR A 42 -31.81 0.25 -20.65
C THR A 42 -32.09 1.59 -21.28
N ASP A 43 -32.27 1.63 -22.60
CA ASP A 43 -32.72 2.83 -23.32
C ASP A 43 -33.99 3.44 -22.72
N ARG A 44 -34.80 2.64 -22.02
CA ARG A 44 -36.02 3.07 -21.29
C ARG A 44 -35.77 3.62 -19.90
N ILE A 45 -34.57 3.41 -19.34
CA ILE A 45 -34.22 3.71 -17.95
C ILE A 45 -33.11 4.76 -17.87
N VAL A 46 -32.14 4.69 -18.78
CA VAL A 46 -30.99 5.58 -18.89
C VAL A 46 -30.77 5.90 -20.37
N ALA A 47 -30.70 7.18 -20.70
CA ALA A 47 -30.40 7.60 -22.06
C ALA A 47 -29.01 7.10 -22.49
N SER A 48 -28.90 6.68 -23.75
CA SER A 48 -27.59 6.34 -24.32
C SER A 48 -26.68 7.59 -24.27
N PRO A 49 -25.36 7.43 -24.03
CA PRO A 49 -24.43 8.55 -24.11
C PRO A 49 -24.55 9.25 -25.48
N PRO A 50 -24.61 10.59 -25.52
CA PRO A 50 -24.79 11.34 -26.77
C PRO A 50 -23.57 11.30 -27.69
N THR A 51 -22.42 10.89 -27.17
CA THR A 51 -21.14 10.76 -27.90
C THR A 51 -20.47 9.43 -27.56
N SER A 52 -19.46 9.06 -28.35
CA SER A 52 -18.61 7.90 -28.05
C SER A 52 -18.01 8.03 -26.65
N THR A 53 -18.27 7.06 -25.79
CA THR A 53 -17.71 7.01 -24.43
C THR A 53 -16.58 5.99 -24.35
N GLU A 54 -15.51 6.33 -23.64
CA GLU A 54 -14.47 5.37 -23.25
C GLU A 54 -14.92 4.45 -22.10
N ALA A 55 -16.04 4.78 -21.45
CA ALA A 55 -16.60 3.94 -20.40
C ALA A 55 -17.00 2.58 -20.98
N THR A 56 -16.64 1.51 -20.29
CA THR A 56 -17.01 0.13 -20.66
C THR A 56 -18.15 -0.40 -19.79
N HIS A 57 -18.40 0.24 -18.64
CA HIS A 57 -19.36 -0.21 -17.63
C HIS A 57 -20.14 0.96 -17.03
N MET A 58 -21.32 0.65 -16.51
CA MET A 58 -22.16 1.53 -15.70
C MET A 58 -22.29 0.98 -14.28
N ILE A 59 -22.27 1.84 -13.28
CA ILE A 59 -22.58 1.46 -11.90
C ILE A 59 -24.08 1.21 -11.80
N THR A 60 -24.46 0.01 -11.37
CA THR A 60 -25.87 -0.40 -11.23
C THR A 60 -26.26 -0.69 -9.79
N LYS A 61 -25.29 -0.79 -8.89
CA LYS A 61 -25.56 -0.90 -7.45
C LYS A 61 -24.43 -0.29 -6.64
N ILE A 62 -24.81 0.38 -5.57
CA ILE A 62 -23.92 0.99 -4.61
C ILE A 62 -24.30 0.51 -3.22
N VAL A 63 -23.32 0.00 -2.47
CA VAL A 63 -23.45 -0.24 -1.02
C VAL A 63 -22.86 0.96 -0.30
N TRP A 64 -23.67 1.64 0.50
CA TRP A 64 -23.28 2.83 1.26
C TRP A 64 -22.98 2.46 2.71
N GLY A 65 -21.98 3.12 3.29
CA GLY A 65 -21.56 2.87 4.66
C GLY A 65 -20.24 3.55 5.00
N PHE A 66 -19.54 3.08 6.02
CA PHE A 66 -18.19 3.55 6.32
C PHE A 66 -17.29 2.39 6.73
N GLU A 67 -15.99 2.58 6.53
CA GLU A 67 -14.97 1.60 6.88
C GLU A 67 -13.85 2.24 7.66
N ILE A 68 -13.29 1.48 8.59
CA ILE A 68 -12.19 1.88 9.45
C ILE A 68 -11.23 0.71 9.58
N LEU A 69 -9.96 0.99 9.37
CA LEU A 69 -8.83 0.10 9.63
C LEU A 69 -7.91 0.78 10.64
N CYS A 70 -7.81 0.19 11.82
CA CYS A 70 -6.80 0.56 12.81
C CYS A 70 -5.63 -0.42 12.72
N ILE A 71 -4.42 0.10 12.59
CA ILE A 71 -3.19 -0.66 12.68
C ILE A 71 -2.55 -0.35 14.01
N ILE A 72 -2.49 -1.36 14.87
CA ILE A 72 -2.10 -1.26 16.27
C ILE A 72 -0.71 -1.86 16.40
N GLN A 73 0.28 -1.03 16.74
CA GLN A 73 1.63 -1.47 17.06
C GLN A 73 1.72 -1.69 18.58
N ILE A 74 1.78 -2.96 18.98
CA ILE A 74 1.87 -3.37 20.39
C ILE A 74 3.27 -3.03 20.91
N PRO A 75 3.40 -2.20 21.96
CA PRO A 75 4.70 -1.92 22.55
C PRO A 75 5.32 -3.18 23.15
N LYS A 76 6.65 -3.34 23.04
CA LYS A 76 7.39 -4.54 23.51
C LYS A 76 7.20 -4.86 25.00
N ASN A 77 6.82 -3.87 25.81
CA ASN A 77 6.58 -4.01 27.24
C ASN A 77 5.15 -4.47 27.58
N HIS A 78 4.30 -4.74 26.58
CA HIS A 78 2.94 -5.24 26.78
C HIS A 78 2.82 -6.71 26.36
N SER A 79 1.97 -7.45 27.06
CA SER A 79 1.63 -8.82 26.67
C SER A 79 0.73 -8.80 25.43
N VAL A 80 1.21 -9.44 24.36
CA VAL A 80 0.48 -9.62 23.12
C VAL A 80 -0.86 -10.34 23.36
N ASP A 81 -0.87 -11.39 24.17
CA ASP A 81 -2.07 -12.17 24.50
C ASP A 81 -3.16 -11.32 25.18
N LEU A 82 -2.76 -10.41 26.08
CA LEU A 82 -3.72 -9.51 26.74
C LEU A 82 -4.36 -8.54 25.75
N ILE A 83 -3.58 -8.01 24.80
CA ILE A 83 -4.11 -7.13 23.75
C ILE A 83 -5.02 -7.93 22.81
N ASP A 84 -4.65 -9.14 22.43
CA ASP A 84 -5.48 -9.99 21.58
C ASP A 84 -6.83 -10.32 22.24
N GLN A 85 -6.84 -10.62 23.54
CA GLN A 85 -8.09 -10.80 24.30
C GLN A 85 -8.94 -9.52 24.37
N LEU A 86 -8.31 -8.35 24.49
CA LEU A 86 -9.00 -7.06 24.47
C LEU A 86 -9.64 -6.80 23.10
N LEU A 87 -8.87 -6.97 22.02
CA LEU A 87 -9.33 -6.79 20.65
C LEU A 87 -10.45 -7.76 20.30
N TYR A 88 -10.36 -9.03 20.74
CA TYR A 88 -11.43 -10.00 20.57
C TYR A 88 -12.74 -9.56 21.24
N LYS A 89 -12.68 -9.02 22.46
CA LYS A 89 -13.85 -8.47 23.16
C LYS A 89 -14.44 -7.27 22.42
N ILE A 90 -13.59 -6.37 21.92
CA ILE A 90 -14.01 -5.21 21.12
C ILE A 90 -14.72 -5.68 19.84
N CYS A 91 -14.14 -6.62 19.10
CA CYS A 91 -14.76 -7.22 17.91
C CYS A 91 -16.12 -7.84 18.24
N ALA A 92 -16.22 -8.60 19.32
CA ALA A 92 -17.49 -9.20 19.76
C ALA A 92 -18.54 -8.13 20.12
N GLN A 93 -18.14 -7.02 20.73
CA GLN A 93 -19.02 -5.89 21.03
C GLN A 93 -19.51 -5.18 19.77
N LEU A 94 -18.60 -4.89 18.84
CA LEU A 94 -18.90 -4.24 17.56
C LEU A 94 -19.84 -5.10 16.70
N ASN A 95 -19.61 -6.41 16.62
CA ASN A 95 -20.46 -7.33 15.86
C ASN A 95 -21.89 -7.42 16.39
N ASN A 96 -22.07 -7.28 17.70
CA ASN A 96 -23.38 -7.32 18.35
C ASN A 96 -24.06 -5.94 18.41
N ASN A 97 -23.47 -4.88 17.81
CA ASN A 97 -23.88 -3.49 17.98
C ASN A 97 -23.99 -3.06 19.45
N ARG A 98 -23.28 -3.75 20.35
CA ARG A 98 -23.21 -3.44 21.78
C ARG A 98 -21.97 -2.62 22.01
N ILE A 99 -21.98 -1.38 21.53
CA ILE A 99 -20.90 -0.39 21.73
C ILE A 99 -21.03 0.20 23.13
N THR A 100 -21.08 -0.68 24.13
CA THR A 100 -20.91 -0.33 25.52
C THR A 100 -19.57 -0.93 25.87
N ILE A 101 -18.49 -0.18 25.67
CA ILE A 101 -17.20 -0.56 26.25
C ILE A 101 -17.44 -0.49 27.75
N THR A 102 -17.86 -1.59 28.35
CA THR A 102 -18.09 -1.69 29.78
C THR A 102 -16.80 -1.22 30.45
N ASN A 103 -16.92 -0.13 31.22
CA ASN A 103 -15.93 0.57 32.05
C ASN A 103 -15.26 -0.34 33.10
N LYS A 104 -14.79 -1.54 32.72
CA LYS A 104 -13.86 -2.29 33.57
C LYS A 104 -12.53 -1.56 33.46
N SER A 105 -12.10 -0.95 34.56
CA SER A 105 -10.88 -0.12 34.69
C SER A 105 -9.67 -0.67 33.95
N ASN A 106 -9.45 -1.99 33.97
CA ASN A 106 -8.33 -2.64 33.29
C ASN A 106 -8.40 -2.57 31.75
N ASN A 107 -9.59 -2.67 31.15
CA ASN A 107 -9.73 -2.58 29.69
C ASN A 107 -9.51 -1.15 29.20
N LEU A 108 -10.01 -0.16 29.96
CA LEU A 108 -9.77 1.26 29.69
C LEU A 108 -8.29 1.60 29.78
N TYR A 109 -7.61 1.11 30.81
CA TYR A 109 -6.17 1.29 30.98
C TYR A 109 -5.39 0.74 29.78
N LEU A 110 -5.63 -0.52 29.41
CA LEU A 110 -4.97 -1.16 28.25
C LEU A 110 -5.29 -0.44 26.93
N THR A 111 -6.54 0.00 26.73
CA THR A 111 -6.93 0.74 25.51
C THR A 111 -6.23 2.10 25.44
N ASN A 112 -6.06 2.79 26.57
CA ASN A 112 -5.36 4.08 26.64
C ASN A 112 -3.84 3.94 26.47
N GLN A 113 -3.27 2.76 26.75
CA GLN A 113 -1.85 2.48 26.53
C GLN A 113 -1.50 2.20 25.06
N LEU A 114 -2.49 1.88 24.22
CA LEU A 114 -2.29 1.72 22.78
C LEU A 114 -2.19 3.10 22.11
N GLN A 115 -1.01 3.71 22.20
CA GLN A 115 -0.72 5.05 21.66
C GLN A 115 -0.28 5.01 20.19
N ASN A 116 0.29 3.90 19.73
CA ASN A 116 0.79 3.74 18.37
C ASN A 116 -0.27 3.10 17.47
N ILE A 117 -1.31 3.87 17.16
CA ILE A 117 -2.38 3.43 16.26
C ILE A 117 -2.39 4.31 15.02
N THR A 118 -2.16 3.69 13.86
CA THR A 118 -2.40 4.33 12.56
C THR A 118 -3.81 4.00 12.10
N VAL A 119 -4.58 5.03 11.78
CA VAL A 119 -5.99 4.87 11.43
C VAL A 119 -6.21 5.28 9.98
N TYR A 120 -6.79 4.38 9.20
CA TYR A 120 -7.31 4.64 7.86
C TYR A 120 -8.82 4.43 7.87
N GLY A 121 -9.57 5.25 7.14
CA GLY A 121 -11.00 5.01 6.99
C GLY A 121 -11.66 6.10 6.18
N SER A 122 -12.99 6.07 6.10
CA SER A 122 -13.77 7.05 5.33
C SER A 122 -13.39 8.48 5.72
N GLU A 123 -13.13 9.34 4.72
CA GLU A 123 -12.66 10.72 4.92
C GLU A 123 -13.61 11.53 5.80
N THR A 124 -14.91 11.20 5.75
CA THR A 124 -15.97 11.79 6.58
C THR A 124 -15.91 11.38 8.05
N CYS A 125 -15.28 10.25 8.38
CA CYS A 125 -15.18 9.74 9.75
C CYS A 125 -13.86 10.14 10.42
N ILE A 126 -12.78 10.28 9.64
CA ILE A 126 -11.41 10.38 10.17
C ILE A 126 -10.69 11.58 9.55
N ASP A 127 -10.81 12.73 10.23
CA ASP A 127 -10.13 13.97 9.85
C ASP A 127 -8.62 13.98 10.18
N ARG A 128 -8.14 13.10 11.06
CA ARG A 128 -6.75 13.10 11.56
C ARG A 128 -6.24 11.68 11.80
N SER A 129 -5.00 11.41 11.37
CA SER A 129 -4.32 10.11 11.47
C SER A 129 -3.94 9.65 12.89
N ASN A 130 -4.21 10.47 13.92
CA ASN A 130 -3.83 10.20 15.31
C ASN A 130 -5.06 10.19 16.26
N MET A 131 -6.04 9.31 16.00
CA MET A 131 -7.13 9.06 16.94
C MET A 131 -6.83 7.83 17.80
N SER A 132 -7.14 7.92 19.10
CA SER A 132 -7.08 6.76 19.98
C SER A 132 -8.17 5.73 19.62
N LEU A 133 -7.92 4.45 19.89
CA LEU A 133 -8.91 3.39 19.69
C LEU A 133 -10.20 3.67 20.47
N LEU A 134 -10.09 4.18 21.69
CA LEU A 134 -11.24 4.55 22.51
C LEU A 134 -12.09 5.64 21.85
N THR A 135 -11.45 6.68 21.30
CA THR A 135 -12.15 7.75 20.58
C THR A 135 -12.92 7.21 19.38
N ILE A 136 -12.31 6.31 18.61
CA ILE A 136 -12.94 5.67 17.45
C ILE A 136 -14.16 4.88 17.90
N LEU A 137 -13.99 3.98 18.87
CA LEU A 137 -15.08 3.13 19.35
C LEU A 137 -16.26 3.95 19.88
N ASN A 138 -16.01 5.04 20.59
CA ASN A 138 -17.07 5.94 21.08
C ASN A 138 -17.81 6.69 19.97
N ARG A 139 -17.17 6.92 18.82
CA ARG A 139 -17.76 7.64 17.69
C ARG A 139 -18.53 6.75 16.73
N ILE A 140 -18.25 5.45 16.68
CA ILE A 140 -18.91 4.50 15.74
C ILE A 140 -20.43 4.61 15.79
N THR A 141 -21.04 4.65 16.97
CA THR A 141 -22.50 4.78 17.12
C THR A 141 -23.04 6.06 16.48
N ASN A 142 -22.30 7.16 16.57
CA ASN A 142 -22.71 8.43 15.97
C ASN A 142 -22.56 8.37 14.45
N TRP A 143 -21.46 7.81 13.95
CA TRP A 143 -21.25 7.62 12.50
C TRP A 143 -22.30 6.70 11.86
N GLN A 144 -22.77 5.68 12.57
CA GLN A 144 -23.85 4.80 12.09
C GLN A 144 -25.19 5.54 11.92
N LYS A 145 -25.46 6.53 12.79
CA LYS A 145 -26.73 7.27 12.80
C LYS A 145 -26.77 8.40 11.79
N ASP A 146 -25.62 9.05 11.56
CA ASP A 146 -25.52 10.19 10.67
C ASP A 146 -25.11 9.78 9.26
N SER A 147 -26.07 9.85 8.33
CA SER A 147 -25.92 9.46 6.94
C SER A 147 -24.88 10.27 6.16
N ASN A 148 -24.49 11.46 6.65
CA ASN A 148 -23.41 12.24 6.04
C ASN A 148 -22.04 11.55 6.18
N ASN A 149 -21.91 10.62 7.12
CA ASN A 149 -20.70 9.81 7.27
C ASN A 149 -20.64 8.63 6.30
N HIS A 150 -21.73 8.31 5.61
CA HIS A 150 -21.80 7.15 4.73
C HIS A 150 -21.31 7.48 3.31
N GLN A 151 -20.28 6.76 2.88
CA GLN A 151 -19.69 6.82 1.56
C GLN A 151 -19.95 5.51 0.79
N PRO A 152 -19.79 5.49 -0.54
CA PRO A 152 -19.83 4.25 -1.30
C PRO A 152 -18.69 3.31 -0.89
N LEU A 153 -19.04 2.10 -0.44
CA LEU A 153 -18.09 1.05 -0.08
C LEU A 153 -17.87 0.06 -1.22
N VAL A 154 -18.96 -0.34 -1.89
CA VAL A 154 -18.93 -1.36 -2.94
C VAL A 154 -19.76 -0.90 -4.13
N TYR A 155 -19.14 -0.91 -5.31
CA TYR A 155 -19.79 -0.68 -6.59
C TYR A 155 -20.01 -2.02 -7.30
N THR A 156 -21.22 -2.27 -7.78
CA THR A 156 -21.47 -3.31 -8.78
C THR A 156 -21.62 -2.63 -10.12
N MET A 157 -20.88 -3.13 -11.11
CA MET A 157 -20.82 -2.56 -12.44
C MET A 157 -21.38 -3.56 -13.45
N GLN A 158 -22.16 -3.06 -14.42
CA GLN A 158 -22.66 -3.85 -15.54
C GLN A 158 -22.06 -3.32 -16.86
N PRO A 159 -21.68 -4.20 -17.80
CA PRO A 159 -21.11 -3.77 -19.08
C PRO A 159 -22.12 -3.01 -19.94
N LEU A 160 -21.76 -1.85 -20.48
CA LEU A 160 -22.65 -1.02 -21.29
C LEU A 160 -23.16 -1.75 -22.55
N ARG A 161 -22.35 -2.63 -23.14
CA ARG A 161 -22.77 -3.46 -24.31
C ARG A 161 -23.97 -4.38 -24.04
N TRP A 162 -24.16 -4.81 -22.79
CA TRP A 162 -25.27 -5.68 -22.42
C TRP A 162 -26.56 -4.88 -22.25
N LEU A 163 -26.39 -3.59 -21.96
CA LEU A 163 -27.45 -2.65 -21.71
C LEU A 163 -28.00 -2.11 -23.03
N TYR A 164 -27.12 -1.59 -23.88
CA TYR A 164 -27.49 -0.92 -25.11
C TYR A 164 -27.27 -1.82 -26.33
N ASN A 165 -28.29 -1.93 -27.19
CA ASN A 165 -28.17 -2.55 -28.50
C ASN A 165 -27.45 -1.60 -29.47
N GLY A 166 -26.14 -1.76 -29.67
CA GLY A 166 -25.44 -0.95 -30.66
C GLY A 166 -23.95 -1.29 -30.83
N SER A 167 -23.47 -1.18 -32.07
CA SER A 167 -22.07 -1.31 -32.49
C SER A 167 -21.15 -0.20 -31.95
N GLN A 168 -21.72 0.83 -31.31
CA GLN A 168 -21.03 1.97 -30.73
C GLN A 168 -20.25 1.66 -29.44
N PHE A 169 -20.54 0.54 -28.80
CA PHE A 169 -19.77 0.07 -27.65
C PHE A 169 -18.75 -0.95 -28.13
N HIS A 170 -17.47 -0.63 -27.98
CA HIS A 170 -16.38 -1.58 -28.25
C HIS A 170 -16.69 -2.89 -27.53
N VAL A 171 -16.56 -4.01 -28.25
CA VAL A 171 -16.64 -5.36 -27.69
C VAL A 171 -15.71 -5.37 -26.46
N PRO A 172 -16.22 -5.55 -25.23
CA PRO A 172 -15.37 -6.02 -24.17
C PRO A 172 -14.80 -7.33 -24.68
N CYS A 173 -13.51 -7.30 -24.94
CA CYS A 173 -12.73 -8.48 -24.69
C CYS A 173 -13.21 -8.97 -23.33
N SER A 174 -13.74 -10.19 -23.27
CA SER A 174 -13.91 -10.87 -21.98
C SER A 174 -12.72 -10.47 -21.13
N PHE A 175 -12.91 -9.93 -19.92
CA PHE A 175 -11.82 -9.96 -18.96
C PHE A 175 -11.51 -11.45 -18.89
N PRO A 176 -10.44 -11.93 -19.55
CA PRO A 176 -9.98 -13.24 -19.19
C PRO A 176 -9.68 -13.07 -17.70
N ARG A 177 -9.76 -14.15 -16.92
CA ARG A 177 -8.89 -14.13 -15.74
C ARG A 177 -7.53 -13.69 -16.29
N PRO A 178 -6.93 -12.58 -15.82
CA PRO A 178 -5.63 -12.15 -16.34
C PRO A 178 -4.83 -13.43 -16.48
N ASP A 179 -4.16 -13.66 -17.61
CA ASP A 179 -3.30 -14.83 -17.71
C ASP A 179 -2.41 -14.74 -16.48
N ASP A 180 -2.69 -15.57 -15.46
CA ASP A 180 -2.37 -15.21 -14.06
C ASP A 180 -0.85 -15.06 -13.95
N SER A 181 -0.13 -15.70 -14.89
CA SER A 181 1.29 -15.57 -15.20
C SER A 181 1.78 -14.12 -15.35
N HIS A 182 1.21 -13.29 -16.22
CA HIS A 182 1.77 -11.94 -16.50
C HIS A 182 1.54 -10.97 -15.36
N THR A 183 0.33 -10.98 -14.79
CA THR A 183 0.05 -10.11 -13.63
C THR A 183 0.86 -10.56 -12.42
N ALA A 184 0.98 -11.87 -12.18
CA ALA A 184 1.84 -12.41 -11.12
C ALA A 184 3.33 -12.09 -11.37
N GLN A 185 3.82 -12.18 -12.61
CA GLN A 185 5.20 -11.85 -12.95
C GLN A 185 5.51 -10.38 -12.65
N ILE A 186 4.61 -9.47 -13.01
CA ILE A 186 4.73 -8.04 -12.70
C ILE A 186 4.73 -7.83 -11.18
N GLU A 187 3.82 -8.47 -10.45
CA GLU A 187 3.77 -8.40 -8.98
C GLU A 187 5.06 -8.92 -8.34
N ILE A 188 5.59 -10.05 -8.80
CA ILE A 188 6.85 -10.64 -8.32
C ILE A 188 8.01 -9.67 -8.54
N VAL A 189 8.14 -9.08 -9.73
CA VAL A 189 9.22 -8.14 -10.06
C VAL A 189 9.13 -6.89 -9.18
N ILE A 190 7.94 -6.27 -9.10
CA ILE A 190 7.73 -5.07 -8.28
C ILE A 190 8.00 -5.36 -6.81
N HIS A 191 7.49 -6.49 -6.28
CA HIS A 191 7.65 -6.86 -4.88
C HIS A 191 9.12 -7.14 -4.54
N ARG A 192 9.85 -7.85 -5.41
CA ARG A 192 11.29 -8.10 -5.28
C ARG A 192 12.07 -6.79 -5.19
N ILE A 193 11.89 -5.89 -6.17
CA ILE A 193 12.64 -4.63 -6.23
C ILE A 193 12.31 -3.76 -5.02
N ASN A 194 11.02 -3.61 -4.67
CA ASN A 194 10.59 -2.87 -3.47
C ASN A 194 11.28 -3.37 -2.19
N ARG A 195 11.31 -4.69 -1.98
CA ARG A 195 11.95 -5.29 -0.81
C ARG A 195 13.43 -4.95 -0.75
N GLN A 196 14.13 -5.04 -1.87
CA GLN A 196 15.56 -4.74 -1.93
C GLN A 196 15.86 -3.25 -1.75
N MET A 197 15.03 -2.37 -2.30
CA MET A 197 15.15 -0.92 -2.11
C MET A 197 14.91 -0.53 -0.64
N LYS A 198 13.97 -1.17 0.06
CA LYS A 198 13.80 -0.98 1.52
C LYS A 198 15.05 -1.37 2.29
N ASN A 199 15.65 -2.53 1.99
CA ASN A 199 16.90 -2.95 2.63
C ASN A 199 18.05 -1.97 2.38
N LEU A 200 18.18 -1.45 1.15
CA LEU A 200 19.18 -0.42 0.83
C LEU A 200 18.97 0.84 1.64
N LYS A 201 17.71 1.32 1.72
CA LYS A 201 17.36 2.50 2.50
C LYS A 201 17.79 2.36 3.97
N GLU A 202 17.50 1.23 4.60
CA GLU A 202 17.91 0.95 5.98
C GLU A 202 19.44 1.00 6.14
N ILE A 203 20.21 0.45 5.19
CA ILE A 203 21.68 0.52 5.23
C ILE A 203 22.17 1.96 5.11
N PHE A 204 21.60 2.75 4.19
CA PHE A 204 21.97 4.16 4.02
C PHE A 204 21.63 5.03 5.23
N GLU A 205 20.51 4.77 5.92
CA GLU A 205 20.16 5.45 7.17
C GLU A 205 21.15 5.17 8.31
N ASN A 206 21.84 4.03 8.25
CA ASN A 206 22.85 3.64 9.24
C ASN A 206 24.29 4.03 8.84
N LEU A 207 24.51 4.57 7.65
CA LEU A 207 25.85 5.04 7.25
C LEU A 207 26.22 6.32 8.01
N PRO A 208 27.48 6.46 8.46
CA PRO A 208 27.93 7.68 9.09
C PRO A 208 27.84 8.89 8.15
N ILE A 209 27.40 10.02 8.70
CA ILE A 209 27.24 11.29 7.96
C ILE A 209 28.60 11.81 7.48
N ASN A 210 29.64 11.63 8.30
CA ASN A 210 31.01 12.04 7.98
C ASN A 210 31.90 10.80 7.98
N MET A 211 32.48 10.50 6.82
CA MET A 211 33.50 9.46 6.72
C MET A 211 34.84 10.00 7.20
N SER A 212 35.66 9.13 7.82
CA SER A 212 36.96 9.49 8.39
C SER A 212 38.03 9.83 7.34
N SER A 213 37.78 9.56 6.06
CA SER A 213 38.76 9.73 4.99
C SER A 213 38.10 10.18 3.69
N THR A 214 38.81 10.97 2.88
CA THR A 214 38.36 11.51 1.59
C THR A 214 37.92 10.42 0.60
N THR A 215 38.67 9.33 0.48
CA THR A 215 38.32 8.21 -0.40
C THR A 215 37.02 7.52 0.04
N LEU A 216 36.81 7.30 1.34
CA LEU A 216 35.57 6.70 1.86
C LEU A 216 34.36 7.63 1.68
N ASP A 217 34.56 8.94 1.87
CA ASP A 217 33.53 9.94 1.61
C ASP A 217 33.10 9.96 0.14
N GLN A 218 34.08 9.94 -0.78
CA GLN A 218 33.82 9.89 -2.21
C GLN A 218 33.13 8.58 -2.62
N CYS A 219 33.55 7.45 -2.05
CA CYS A 219 32.90 6.16 -2.24
C CYS A 219 31.42 6.19 -1.77
N SER A 220 31.17 6.76 -0.60
CA SER A 220 29.81 6.96 -0.06
C SER A 220 28.94 7.79 -1.02
N LYS A 221 29.47 8.92 -1.52
CA LYS A 221 28.80 9.78 -2.50
C LYS A 221 28.48 9.03 -3.80
N THR A 222 29.42 8.23 -4.32
CA THR A 222 29.18 7.39 -5.51
C THR A 222 28.08 6.37 -5.26
N PHE A 223 28.03 5.75 -4.07
CA PHE A 223 26.94 4.82 -3.72
C PHE A 223 25.59 5.53 -3.59
N GLN A 224 25.53 6.72 -2.99
CA GLN A 224 24.31 7.52 -2.93
C GLN A 224 23.79 7.90 -4.32
N GLN A 225 24.69 8.29 -5.24
CA GLN A 225 24.33 8.57 -6.64
C GLN A 225 23.78 7.33 -7.34
N LYS A 226 24.44 6.17 -7.19
CA LYS A 226 23.96 4.91 -7.78
C LYS A 226 22.60 4.50 -7.19
N HIS A 227 22.40 4.66 -5.88
CA HIS A 227 21.12 4.41 -5.22
C HIS A 227 20.00 5.29 -5.78
N ARG A 228 20.26 6.60 -5.94
CA ARG A 228 19.30 7.52 -6.56
C ARG A 228 18.96 7.11 -7.99
N PHE A 229 19.96 6.75 -8.79
CA PHE A 229 19.75 6.24 -10.14
C PHE A 229 18.86 4.98 -10.17
N MET A 230 19.04 4.05 -9.22
CA MET A 230 18.16 2.88 -9.10
C MET A 230 16.72 3.27 -8.72
N LEU A 231 16.52 4.24 -7.82
CA LEU A 231 15.19 4.73 -7.47
C LEU A 231 14.49 5.37 -8.68
N ASP A 232 15.19 6.24 -9.41
CA ASP A 232 14.66 6.89 -10.62
C ASP A 232 14.32 5.85 -11.71
N SER A 233 15.18 4.85 -11.88
CA SER A 233 14.95 3.72 -12.82
C SER A 233 13.73 2.89 -12.42
N TYR A 234 13.54 2.68 -11.11
CA TYR A 234 12.42 1.93 -10.58
C TYR A 234 11.09 2.66 -10.76
N ASP A 235 11.05 3.97 -10.48
CA ASP A 235 9.87 4.81 -10.72
C ASP A 235 9.49 4.82 -12.20
N HIS A 236 10.48 4.91 -13.08
CA HIS A 236 10.26 4.83 -14.52
C HIS A 236 9.71 3.45 -14.96
N LEU A 237 10.28 2.36 -14.45
CA LEU A 237 9.79 0.99 -14.70
C LEU A 237 8.34 0.83 -14.23
N GLN A 238 8.00 1.29 -13.02
CA GLN A 238 6.63 1.26 -12.53
C GLN A 238 5.67 2.00 -13.46
N GLY A 239 6.07 3.16 -13.97
CA GLY A 239 5.29 3.92 -14.96
C GLY A 239 4.96 3.09 -16.21
N ARG A 240 5.96 2.41 -16.79
CA ARG A 240 5.76 1.55 -17.97
C ARG A 240 4.90 0.32 -17.66
N LEU A 241 5.15 -0.36 -16.54
CA LEU A 241 4.37 -1.53 -16.13
C LEU A 241 2.90 -1.18 -15.89
N ARG A 242 2.58 0.02 -15.38
CA ARG A 242 1.21 0.50 -15.23
C ARG A 242 0.48 0.63 -16.57
N LEU A 243 1.17 1.17 -17.58
CA LEU A 243 0.61 1.29 -18.94
C LEU A 243 0.42 -0.10 -19.56
N ALA A 244 1.44 -0.96 -19.47
CA ALA A 244 1.38 -2.34 -19.96
C ALA A 244 0.23 -3.12 -19.32
N LEU A 245 0.02 -3.02 -18.00
CA LEU A 245 -1.13 -3.65 -17.31
C LEU A 245 -2.47 -3.14 -17.83
N ALA A 246 -2.59 -1.83 -18.09
CA ALA A 246 -3.82 -1.26 -18.64
C ALA A 246 -4.09 -1.80 -20.05
N ASP A 247 -3.05 -1.93 -20.86
CA ASP A 247 -3.15 -2.41 -22.24
C ASP A 247 -3.37 -3.93 -22.32
N ILE A 248 -2.72 -4.74 -21.48
CA ILE A 248 -2.99 -6.19 -21.32
C ILE A 248 -4.45 -6.41 -20.96
N ARG A 249 -4.97 -5.66 -19.97
CA ARG A 249 -6.38 -5.74 -19.57
C ARG A 249 -7.35 -5.28 -20.67
N ARG A 250 -6.86 -4.49 -21.63
CA ARG A 250 -7.59 -4.03 -22.82
C ARG A 250 -7.32 -4.89 -24.06
N HIS A 251 -6.51 -5.95 -23.97
CA HIS A 251 -6.06 -6.79 -25.09
C HIS A 251 -5.38 -6.01 -26.22
N ARG A 252 -4.60 -4.98 -25.85
CA ARG A 252 -3.83 -4.17 -26.79
C ARG A 252 -2.35 -4.56 -26.86
N LEU A 253 -1.87 -5.38 -25.92
CA LEU A 253 -0.48 -5.80 -25.82
C LEU A 253 -0.37 -7.31 -25.95
N GLU A 254 0.56 -7.78 -26.78
CA GLU A 254 0.99 -9.18 -26.85
C GLU A 254 2.03 -9.47 -25.75
N SER A 255 2.09 -10.71 -25.25
CA SER A 255 3.03 -11.16 -24.19
C SER A 255 4.48 -10.73 -24.42
N LEU A 256 4.92 -10.75 -25.68
CA LEU A 256 6.28 -10.37 -26.09
C LEU A 256 6.65 -8.95 -25.65
N ALA A 257 5.68 -8.01 -25.65
CA ALA A 257 5.95 -6.62 -25.28
C ALA A 257 6.13 -6.41 -23.77
N LEU A 258 5.66 -7.32 -22.90
CA LEU A 258 5.95 -7.27 -21.46
C LEU A 258 7.37 -7.76 -21.18
N ASP A 259 7.77 -8.86 -21.81
CA ASP A 259 9.13 -9.39 -21.71
C ASP A 259 10.15 -8.37 -22.24
N ASP A 260 9.82 -7.63 -23.31
CA ASP A 260 10.64 -6.53 -23.81
C ASP A 260 10.81 -5.39 -22.79
N ILE A 261 9.77 -5.08 -21.99
CA ILE A 261 9.88 -4.07 -20.92
C ILE A 261 10.78 -4.58 -19.80
N LEU A 262 10.63 -5.85 -19.41
CA LEU A 262 11.37 -6.46 -18.30
C LEU A 262 12.83 -6.77 -18.67
N GLY A 263 13.10 -7.08 -19.94
CA GLY A 263 14.43 -7.33 -20.51
C GLY A 263 15.17 -6.09 -21.00
N ASP A 264 14.56 -4.91 -20.89
CA ASP A 264 15.15 -3.64 -21.32
C ASP A 264 16.44 -3.35 -20.51
N GLN A 265 17.56 -3.16 -21.20
CA GLN A 265 18.87 -2.88 -20.60
C GLN A 265 18.86 -1.67 -19.67
N ARG A 266 17.95 -0.71 -19.86
CA ARG A 266 17.81 0.46 -18.98
C ARG A 266 17.47 0.07 -17.53
N TYR A 267 16.92 -1.12 -17.31
CA TYR A 267 16.57 -1.63 -15.98
C TYR A 267 17.52 -2.72 -15.48
N GLU A 268 18.66 -2.93 -16.15
CA GLU A 268 19.65 -3.92 -15.72
C GLU A 268 20.14 -3.66 -14.29
N CYS A 269 20.22 -2.39 -13.88
CA CYS A 269 20.54 -1.99 -12.51
C CYS A 269 19.52 -2.48 -11.46
N LEU A 270 18.32 -2.87 -11.88
CA LEU A 270 17.25 -3.40 -11.04
C LEU A 270 17.16 -4.93 -11.05
N CYS A 271 18.06 -5.60 -11.77
CA CYS A 271 18.19 -7.04 -11.76
C CYS A 271 18.70 -7.52 -10.39
N ASP A 272 18.23 -8.69 -9.96
CA ASP A 272 18.52 -9.25 -8.63
C ASP A 272 20.03 -9.35 -8.35
N PHE A 273 20.79 -9.78 -9.36
CA PHE A 273 22.25 -9.89 -9.26
C PHE A 273 22.92 -8.53 -9.00
N GLU A 274 22.57 -7.49 -9.76
CA GLU A 274 23.17 -6.16 -9.65
C GLU A 274 22.80 -5.49 -8.32
N ILE A 275 21.54 -5.63 -7.87
CA ILE A 275 21.13 -5.10 -6.57
C ILE A 275 21.85 -5.82 -5.43
N LYS A 276 21.97 -7.17 -5.47
CA LYS A 276 22.71 -7.93 -4.45
C LYS A 276 24.20 -7.59 -4.42
N LYS A 277 24.82 -7.42 -5.59
CA LYS A 277 26.21 -6.98 -5.72
C LYS A 277 26.40 -5.60 -5.10
N PHE A 278 25.50 -4.66 -5.41
CA PHE A 278 25.54 -3.32 -4.83
C PHE A 278 25.33 -3.35 -3.31
N LEU A 279 24.32 -4.09 -2.82
CA LEU A 279 24.09 -4.30 -1.38
C LEU A 279 25.36 -4.78 -0.65
N ARG A 280 26.07 -5.76 -1.22
CA ARG A 280 27.32 -6.26 -0.64
C ARG A 280 28.40 -5.18 -0.55
N GLN A 281 28.51 -4.33 -1.57
CA GLN A 281 29.49 -3.23 -1.59
C GLN A 281 29.17 -2.17 -0.53
N VAL A 282 27.89 -1.79 -0.41
CA VAL A 282 27.46 -0.82 0.61
C VAL A 282 27.64 -1.39 2.02
N GLN A 283 27.32 -2.67 2.24
CA GLN A 283 27.54 -3.34 3.53
C GLN A 283 29.02 -3.40 3.91
N GLN A 284 29.91 -3.63 2.95
CA GLN A 284 31.36 -3.60 3.19
C GLN A 284 31.82 -2.20 3.62
N LEU A 285 31.29 -1.15 3.00
CA LEU A 285 31.57 0.22 3.43
C LEU A 285 31.07 0.49 4.86
N LEU A 286 29.83 0.08 5.18
CA LEU A 286 29.27 0.22 6.52
C LEU A 286 30.12 -0.52 7.58
N ASN A 287 30.50 -1.76 7.28
CA ASN A 287 31.32 -2.55 8.20
C ASN A 287 32.71 -1.91 8.40
N LYS A 288 33.28 -1.34 7.33
CA LYS A 288 34.55 -0.61 7.41
C LYS A 288 34.41 0.67 8.24
N SER A 289 33.33 1.43 8.07
CA SER A 289 33.11 2.64 8.87
C SER A 289 32.91 2.33 10.35
N ILE A 290 32.13 1.28 10.68
CA ILE A 290 31.95 0.81 12.06
C ILE A 290 33.29 0.36 12.66
N PHE A 291 34.12 -0.34 11.89
CA PHE A 291 35.42 -0.77 12.36
C PHE A 291 36.35 0.41 12.66
N ILE A 292 36.38 1.43 11.80
CA ILE A 292 37.16 2.64 12.02
C ILE A 292 36.71 3.38 13.28
N GLU A 293 35.39 3.47 13.50
CA GLU A 293 34.84 4.07 14.72
C GLU A 293 35.28 3.31 15.98
N LYS A 294 35.31 1.97 15.93
CA LYS A 294 35.86 1.15 17.01
C LYS A 294 37.35 1.41 17.26
N LEU A 295 38.17 1.47 16.21
CA LEU A 295 39.59 1.80 16.35
C LEU A 295 39.79 3.15 17.03
N LYS A 296 38.99 4.15 16.66
CA LYS A 296 39.03 5.48 17.28
C LYS A 296 38.72 5.43 18.78
N ASN A 297 37.77 4.59 19.19
CA ASN A 297 37.45 4.39 20.61
C ASN A 297 38.60 3.69 21.37
N ASP A 298 39.41 2.91 20.67
CA ASP A 298 40.62 2.27 21.19
C ASP A 298 41.86 3.18 21.08
N GLU A 299 41.68 4.47 20.75
CA GLU A 299 42.74 5.47 20.54
C GLU A 299 43.72 5.13 19.39
N ILE A 300 43.27 4.31 18.43
CA ILE A 300 44.04 3.93 17.23
C ILE A 300 43.62 4.80 16.05
N GLU A 301 44.57 5.51 15.45
CA GLU A 301 44.34 6.30 14.25
C GLU A 301 44.27 5.41 12.99
N TYR A 302 43.18 5.54 12.23
CA TYR A 302 43.03 4.90 10.93
C TYR A 302 43.51 5.85 9.82
N LEU A 303 44.48 5.40 9.03
CA LEU A 303 44.90 6.04 7.79
C LEU A 303 44.57 5.12 6.61
N ASN A 304 43.93 5.69 5.59
CA ASN A 304 43.70 4.97 4.35
C ASN A 304 44.90 5.19 3.43
N ALA A 305 45.52 4.11 2.98
CA ALA A 305 46.70 4.16 2.12
C ALA A 305 46.48 4.90 0.79
N LEU A 306 45.23 5.02 0.32
CA LEU A 306 44.88 5.76 -0.90
C LEU A 306 44.68 7.27 -0.67
N ASP A 307 44.62 7.71 0.59
CA ASP A 307 44.50 9.11 0.98
C ASP A 307 45.86 9.75 1.35
N ILE A 308 46.96 9.00 1.20
CA ILE A 308 48.35 9.41 1.45
C ILE A 308 49.04 9.67 0.12
#